data_AF-B6HQZ3-F1
#
_entry.id   AF-B6HQZ3-F1
#
_cell.length_a   1.000
_cell.length_b   1.000
_cell.length_c   1.000
_cell.angle_alpha   90.00
_cell.angle_beta   90.00
_cell.angle_gamma   90.00
#
_symmetry.space_group_name_H-M   'P 1'
#
loop_
_entity.id
_entity.type
_entity.pdbx_description
1 polymer ?
#
loop_
_entity_poly.entity_id
_entity_poly.type
_entity_poly.pdbx_seq_one_letter_code
_entity_poly.pdbx_strand_id
1 'polypeptide(L)'
;MVAWIKSDGDLAQRTNTTRFHISQDRHEVFVTVAKYNQEYLDYLNNKLPLSLKGDSSFLTMHQYGPWKTPNKSSVTNLGAIILAITLRAEEEIKNEKRAV
;
A
#
# COMPACT_ATOMS: atom_id res chain seq x y z
N MET A 1 3.41 6.49 5.86
CA MET A 1 2.17 5.85 5.33
C MET A 1 0.97 6.79 5.34
N VAL A 2 0.43 7.19 6.49
CA VAL A 2 -0.78 8.05 6.53
C VAL A 2 -0.59 9.38 5.78
N ALA A 3 0.53 10.07 5.97
CA ALA A 3 0.83 11.30 5.25
C ALA A 3 0.88 11.09 3.72
N TRP A 4 1.39 9.96 3.25
CA TRP A 4 1.41 9.62 1.82
C TRP A 4 0.02 9.29 1.29
N ILE A 5 -0.81 8.59 2.07
CA ILE A 5 -2.22 8.36 1.70
C ILE A 5 -2.96 9.70 1.54
N LYS A 6 -2.68 10.69 2.40
CA LYS A 6 -3.28 12.03 2.31
C LYS A 6 -2.71 12.91 1.21
N SER A 7 -1.51 12.63 0.68
CA SER A 7 -0.92 13.42 -0.41
C SER A 7 -1.44 13.03 -1.79
N ASP A 8 -2.13 11.90 -1.91
CA ASP A 8 -2.69 11.43 -3.17
C ASP A 8 -3.89 12.26 -3.63
N GLY A 9 -4.08 12.40 -4.94
CA GLY A 9 -5.28 13.04 -5.49
C GLY A 9 -6.53 12.20 -5.24
N ASP A 10 -7.70 12.83 -5.30
CA ASP A 10 -9.00 12.19 -5.03
C ASP A 10 -9.27 10.94 -5.87
N LEU A 11 -8.81 10.92 -7.13
CA LEU A 11 -8.94 9.77 -8.02
C LEU A 11 -8.13 8.57 -7.51
N ALA A 12 -6.84 8.80 -7.20
CA ALA A 12 -5.92 7.78 -6.70
C ALA A 12 -6.32 7.25 -5.31
N GLN A 13 -6.94 8.08 -4.47
CA GLN A 13 -7.47 7.65 -3.18
C GLN A 13 -8.67 6.69 -3.32
N ARG A 14 -9.51 6.87 -4.34
CA ARG A 14 -10.69 6.03 -4.59
C ARG A 14 -10.38 4.72 -5.29
N THR A 15 -9.40 4.73 -6.19
CA THR A 15 -9.03 3.56 -7.00
C THR A 15 -8.02 2.66 -6.29
N ASN A 16 -7.19 3.21 -5.39
CA ASN A 16 -6.09 2.47 -4.79
C ASN A 16 -6.13 2.47 -3.26
N THR A 17 -6.65 1.37 -2.71
CA THR A 17 -6.77 1.10 -1.27
C THR A 17 -5.61 0.28 -0.71
N THR A 18 -4.63 -0.08 -1.53
CA THR A 18 -3.46 -0.88 -1.14
C THR A 18 -2.18 -0.11 -1.37
N ARG A 19 -1.31 -0.05 -0.36
CA ARG A 19 0.00 0.62 -0.45
C ARG A 19 1.11 -0.33 -0.06
N PHE A 20 2.19 -0.32 -0.84
CA PHE A 20 3.39 -1.07 -0.54
C PHE A 20 4.43 -0.14 0.08
N HIS A 21 5.03 -0.57 1.19
CA HIS A 21 6.12 0.11 1.86
C HIS A 21 7.29 -0.85 2.01
N ILE A 22 8.43 -0.51 1.40
CA ILE A 22 9.67 -1.26 1.56
C ILE A 22 10.50 -0.53 2.60
N SER A 23 10.89 -1.23 3.65
CA SER A 23 11.73 -0.70 4.74
C SER A 23 12.92 -1.62 4.99
N GLN A 24 14.04 -1.05 5.43
CA GLN A 24 15.25 -1.80 5.72
C GLN A 24 15.72 -1.49 7.15
N ASP A 25 16.10 -2.54 7.87
CA ASP A 25 16.86 -2.47 9.11
C ASP A 25 18.18 -3.22 8.94
N ARG A 26 19.29 -2.47 8.89
CA ARG A 26 20.64 -2.97 8.60
C ARG A 26 20.70 -3.89 7.37
N HIS A 27 20.62 -5.20 7.59
CA HIS A 27 20.79 -6.26 6.58
C HIS A 27 19.48 -6.99 6.29
N GLU A 28 18.38 -6.53 6.88
CA GLU A 28 17.06 -7.12 6.77
C GLU A 28 16.14 -6.13 6.05
N VAL A 29 15.45 -6.62 5.03
CA VAL A 29 14.45 -5.86 4.29
C VAL A 29 13.08 -6.43 4.61
N PHE A 30 12.10 -5.54 4.74
CA PHE A 30 10.71 -5.86 4.99
C PHE A 30 9.84 -5.21 3.93
N VAL A 31 8.81 -5.93 3.50
CA VAL A 31 7.77 -5.43 2.61
C VAL A 31 6.48 -5.38 3.41
N THR A 32 5.91 -4.20 3.56
CA THR A 32 4.65 -4.00 4.26
C THR A 32 3.55 -3.63 3.28
N VAL A 33 2.49 -4.44 3.25
CA VAL A 33 1.27 -4.20 2.48
C VAL A 33 0.25 -3.57 3.41
N ALA A 34 -0.03 -2.30 3.21
CA ALA A 34 -1.07 -1.62 3.97
C ALA A 34 -2.37 -1.57 3.18
N LYS A 35 -3.46 -1.92 3.85
CA LYS A 35 -4.81 -1.92 3.30
C LYS A 35 -5.68 -1.00 4.13
N TYR A 36 -6.50 -0.22 3.47
CA TYR A 36 -7.52 0.64 4.08
C TYR A 36 -8.76 0.65 3.19
N ASN A 37 -9.83 1.32 3.61
CA ASN A 37 -11.03 1.47 2.80
C ASN A 37 -11.49 2.94 2.76
N GLN A 38 -12.63 3.19 2.11
CA GLN A 38 -13.18 4.53 1.99
C GLN A 38 -13.55 5.14 3.36
N GLU A 39 -14.04 4.33 4.31
CA GLU A 39 -14.39 4.81 5.65
C GLU A 39 -13.16 5.34 6.41
N TYR A 40 -12.02 4.68 6.25
CA TYR A 40 -10.74 5.16 6.79
C TYR A 40 -10.31 6.49 6.14
N LEU A 41 -10.53 6.65 4.82
CA LEU A 41 -10.25 7.90 4.12
C LEU A 41 -11.19 9.03 4.57
N ASP A 42 -12.46 8.72 4.77
CA ASP A 42 -13.46 9.69 5.25
C ASP A 42 -13.12 10.16 6.66
N TYR A 43 -12.70 9.22 7.54
CA TYR A 43 -12.14 9.53 8.85
C TYR A 43 -10.91 10.46 8.75
N LEU A 44 -9.93 10.13 7.89
CA LEU A 44 -8.73 10.96 7.71
C LEU A 44 -9.01 12.36 7.15
N ASN A 45 -10.13 12.52 6.45
CA ASN A 45 -10.57 13.77 5.83
C ASN A 45 -11.61 14.52 6.65
N ASN A 46 -11.83 14.14 7.92
CA ASN A 46 -12.83 14.74 8.82
C ASN A 46 -14.26 14.75 8.24
N LYS A 47 -14.60 13.78 7.38
CA LYS A 47 -15.97 13.59 6.92
C LYS A 47 -16.73 12.79 7.97
N LEU A 48 -17.98 13.16 8.23
CA LEU A 48 -18.83 12.43 9.17
C LEU A 48 -19.03 10.99 8.67
N PRO A 49 -18.81 9.96 9.49
CA PRO A 49 -19.04 8.59 9.07
C PRO A 49 -20.53 8.40 8.74
N LEU A 50 -20.81 7.83 7.56
CA LEU A 50 -22.16 7.52 7.08
C LEU A 50 -22.90 6.49 7.97
N SER A 51 -22.18 5.82 8.86
CA SER A 51 -22.69 4.76 9.72
C SER A 51 -21.95 4.77 11.07
N LEU A 52 -22.70 4.95 12.16
CA LEU A 52 -22.23 4.71 13.54
C LEU A 52 -22.18 3.19 13.89
N LYS A 53 -22.45 2.31 12.91
CA LYS A 53 -22.61 0.86 13.09
C LYS A 53 -21.49 0.03 12.43
N GLY A 54 -20.63 0.63 11.63
CA GLY A 54 -19.51 -0.08 11.00
C GLY A 54 -18.37 -0.21 12.00
N ASP A 55 -17.79 -1.41 12.14
CA ASP A 55 -16.50 -1.59 12.81
C ASP A 55 -15.57 -0.49 12.30
N SER A 56 -15.01 0.30 13.21
CA SER A 56 -14.11 1.40 12.88
C SER A 56 -13.03 0.88 11.93
N SER A 57 -13.12 1.23 10.65
CA SER A 57 -12.17 0.73 9.66
C SER A 57 -10.82 1.42 9.88
N PHE A 58 -9.80 0.62 10.13
CA PHE A 58 -8.44 1.08 10.34
C PHE A 58 -7.50 0.65 9.21
N LEU A 59 -6.45 1.43 9.02
CA LEU A 59 -5.28 1.01 8.25
C LEU A 59 -4.71 -0.29 8.85
N THR A 60 -4.76 -1.38 8.08
CA THR A 60 -4.16 -2.66 8.46
C THR A 60 -2.84 -2.82 7.71
N MET A 61 -1.75 -3.08 8.44
CA MET A 61 -0.41 -3.24 7.87
C MET A 61 0.05 -4.69 8.00
N HIS A 62 0.18 -5.39 6.86
CA HIS A 62 0.73 -6.73 6.80
C HIS A 62 2.21 -6.68 6.42
N GLN A 63 3.08 -7.00 7.36
CA GLN A 63 4.53 -7.03 7.15
C GLN A 63 5.00 -8.44 6.75
N TYR A 64 5.88 -8.49 5.76
CA TYR A 64 6.55 -9.69 5.27
C TYR A 64 8.06 -9.52 5.35
N GLY A 65 8.79 -10.62 5.52
CA GLY A 65 10.24 -10.66 5.68
C GLY A 65 10.66 -11.47 6.92
N PRO A 66 11.92 -11.33 7.37
CA PRO A 66 12.97 -10.50 6.80
C PRO A 66 13.66 -11.15 5.58
N TRP A 67 13.92 -10.36 4.53
CA TRP A 67 14.87 -10.74 3.48
C TRP A 67 16.27 -10.26 3.84
N LYS A 68 17.24 -11.16 3.87
CA LYS A 68 18.63 -10.84 4.25
C LYS A 68 19.44 -10.37 3.04
N THR A 69 19.91 -9.13 3.04
CA THR A 69 20.71 -8.56 1.94
C THR A 69 22.00 -9.30 1.60
N PRO A 70 22.72 -9.95 2.55
CA PRO A 70 23.91 -10.72 2.23
C PRO A 70 23.59 -12.08 1.57
N ASN A 71 22.32 -12.51 1.60
CA ASN A 71 21.90 -13.79 1.07
C ASN A 71 21.37 -13.64 -0.37
N LYS A 72 22.08 -14.24 -1.33
CA LYS A 72 21.71 -14.21 -2.76
C LYS A 72 20.26 -14.68 -3.01
N SER A 73 19.83 -15.77 -2.38
CA SER A 73 18.47 -16.31 -2.55
C SER A 73 17.41 -15.32 -2.03
N SER A 74 17.66 -14.71 -0.88
CA SER A 74 16.78 -13.67 -0.33
C SER A 74 16.69 -12.46 -1.26
N VAL A 75 17.81 -11.98 -1.82
CA VAL A 75 17.82 -10.85 -2.76
C VAL A 75 17.09 -11.20 -4.06
N THR A 76 17.30 -12.40 -4.62
CA THR A 76 16.57 -12.86 -5.81
C THR A 76 15.06 -12.93 -5.56
N ASN A 77 14.65 -13.49 -4.43
CA ASN A 77 13.24 -13.61 -4.08
C ASN A 77 12.60 -12.22 -3.85
N LEU A 78 13.27 -11.33 -3.12
CA LEU A 78 12.83 -9.96 -2.91
C LEU A 78 12.72 -9.19 -4.25
N GLY A 79 13.70 -9.35 -5.13
CA GLY A 79 13.69 -8.74 -6.46
C GLY A 79 12.47 -9.16 -7.30
N ALA A 80 12.11 -10.45 -7.26
CA ALA A 80 10.91 -10.94 -7.94
C ALA A 80 9.62 -10.32 -7.37
N ILE A 81 9.53 -10.14 -6.05
CA ILE A 81 8.38 -9.50 -5.39
C ILE A 81 8.28 -8.02 -5.80
N ILE A 82 9.40 -7.29 -5.77
CA ILE A 82 9.43 -5.86 -6.16
C ILE A 82 9.05 -5.71 -7.65
N LEU A 83 9.54 -6.61 -8.52
CA LEU A 83 9.17 -6.62 -9.92
C LEU A 83 7.66 -6.84 -10.10
N ALA A 84 7.08 -7.81 -9.39
CA ALA A 84 5.63 -8.07 -9.45
C ALA A 84 4.81 -6.86 -8.97
N ILE A 85 5.22 -6.19 -7.88
CA ILE A 85 4.58 -4.96 -7.40
C ILE A 85 4.65 -3.86 -8.47
N THR A 86 5.81 -3.70 -9.12
CA THR A 86 6.03 -2.67 -10.14
C THR A 86 5.17 -2.92 -11.38
N LEU A 87 5.09 -4.16 -11.86
CA LEU A 87 4.25 -4.55 -12.99
C LEU A 87 2.76 -4.31 -12.69
N ARG A 88 2.30 -4.68 -11.48
CA ARG A 88 0.93 -4.40 -11.02
C ARG A 88 0.65 -2.89 -11.02
N ALA A 89 1.57 -2.08 -10.51
CA ALA A 89 1.41 -0.62 -10.50
C ALA A 89 1.37 -0.03 -11.91
N GLU A 90 2.18 -0.54 -12.84
CA GLU A 90 2.13 -0.13 -14.25
C GLU A 90 0.77 -0.43 -14.90
N GLU A 91 0.20 -1.60 -14.61
CA GLU A 91 -1.14 -1.99 -15.09
C GLU A 91 -2.23 -1.09 -14.50
N GLU A 92 -2.19 -0.77 -13.20
CA GLU A 92 -3.11 0.16 -12.55
C GLU A 92 -3.08 1.53 -13.24
N ILE A 93 -1.89 2.10 -13.48
CA ILE A 93 -1.72 3.39 -14.18
C ILE A 93 -2.30 3.33 -15.61
N LYS A 94 -2.06 2.24 -16.34
CA LYS A 94 -2.61 2.06 -17.69
C LYS A 94 -4.14 2.00 -17.68
N ASN A 95 -4.73 1.34 -16.69
CA ASN A 95 -6.18 1.23 -16.55
C ASN A 95 -6.81 2.56 -16.16
N GLU A 96 -6.19 3.33 -15.26
CA GLU A 96 -6.65 4.69 -14.92
C GLU A 96 -6.65 5.61 -16.14
N LYS A 97 -5.58 5.60 -16.95
CA LYS A 97 -5.51 6.40 -18.19
C LYS A 97 -6.55 6.02 -19.25
N ARG A 98 -7.03 4.77 -19.26
CA ARG A 98 -8.08 4.30 -20.19
C ARG A 98 -9.49 4.66 -19.72
N ALA A 99 -9.67 4.92 -18.43
CA ALA A 99 -10.96 5.23 -17.82
C ALA A 99 -11.29 6.74 -17.85
N VAL A 100 -10.33 7.58 -18.25
CA VAL A 100 -10.45 9.05 -18.44
C VAL A 100 -10.57 9.36 -19.93
#